data_AF-A0A1G2Y2Z8-F1
#
_entry.id   AF-A0A1G2Y2Z8-F1
#
_cell.length_a   1.000
_cell.length_b   1.000
_cell.length_c   1.000
_cell.angle_alpha   90.00
_cell.angle_beta   90.00
_cell.angle_gamma   90.00
#
_symmetry.space_group_name_H-M   'P 1'
#
loop_
_entity.id
_entity.type
_entity.pdbx_description
1 polymer ?
#
loop_
_entity_poly.entity_id
_entity_poly.type
_entity_poly.pdbx_seq_one_letter_code
_entity_poly.pdbx_strand_id
1 'polypeptide(L)'
;MGRFGRLRKESAWARVLAHPTGFGRLNKFLWGVVILMLAAGIFCKYRYKHNRLAIYDLTWQTNDSNGQIDHRWRYFIDPQTHLPRKIEKYNKTNPATDYILKETLLITYPSDDEIERFVTIHKPL
;
A
#
# COMPACT_ATOMS: atom_id res chain seq x y z
N MET A 1 80.98 36.78 -5.28
CA MET A 1 79.89 36.26 -6.15
C MET A 1 78.56 36.45 -5.44
N GLY A 2 77.77 37.42 -5.91
CA GLY A 2 76.59 37.98 -5.26
C GLY A 2 75.28 37.28 -5.64
N ARG A 3 74.35 37.37 -4.70
CA ARG A 3 73.12 36.58 -4.52
C ARG A 3 72.00 37.00 -5.49
N PHE A 4 71.37 36.03 -6.14
CA PHE A 4 70.18 36.20 -6.98
C PHE A 4 68.95 36.58 -6.14
N GLY A 5 68.30 37.69 -6.51
CA GLY A 5 66.94 38.01 -6.11
C GLY A 5 65.93 37.16 -6.87
N ARG A 6 64.92 36.64 -6.17
CA ARG A 6 63.71 36.08 -6.78
C ARG A 6 62.50 36.46 -5.93
N LEU A 7 61.79 37.48 -6.39
CA LEU A 7 60.46 37.88 -5.91
C LEU A 7 59.49 36.71 -6.08
N ARG A 8 59.08 36.09 -4.97
CA ARG A 8 58.02 35.06 -4.95
C ARG A 8 56.70 35.78 -4.67
N LYS A 9 55.87 35.90 -5.72
CA LYS A 9 54.48 36.36 -5.64
C LYS A 9 53.74 35.57 -4.56
N GLU A 10 53.26 36.26 -3.53
CA GLU A 10 52.31 35.72 -2.57
C GLU A 10 50.98 35.51 -3.30
N SER A 11 50.51 34.26 -3.32
CA SER A 11 49.26 33.90 -3.95
C SER A 11 48.15 33.97 -2.90
N ALA A 12 47.18 34.86 -3.12
CA ALA A 12 46.07 35.21 -2.24
C ALA A 12 45.09 34.06 -1.91
N TRP A 13 45.41 32.82 -2.28
CA TRP A 13 44.59 31.63 -2.07
C TRP A 13 44.67 31.09 -0.64
N ALA A 14 45.70 31.45 0.13
CA ALA A 14 45.88 30.95 1.49
C ALA A 14 44.84 31.48 2.50
N ARG A 15 44.07 32.52 2.14
CA ARG A 15 43.04 33.11 3.01
C ARG A 15 41.64 32.53 2.82
N VAL A 16 41.42 31.71 1.79
CA VAL A 16 40.10 31.13 1.47
C VAL A 16 39.85 29.80 2.22
N LEU A 17 40.87 29.19 2.80
CA LEU A 17 40.76 27.91 3.51
C LEU A 17 40.46 28.02 5.01
N ALA A 18 40.31 29.24 5.54
CA ALA A 18 40.01 29.46 6.96
C ALA A 18 38.54 29.90 7.16
N HIS A 19 37.59 29.14 6.64
CA HIS A 19 36.24 29.13 7.20
C HIS A 19 35.99 27.77 7.82
N PRO A 20 35.95 27.64 9.16
CA PRO A 20 35.39 26.47 9.79
C PRO A 20 33.88 26.56 9.57
N THR A 21 33.40 26.02 8.45
CA THR A 21 31.96 25.88 8.25
C THR A 21 31.46 24.93 9.33
N GLY A 22 30.66 25.48 10.24
CA GLY A 22 29.97 24.78 11.32
C GLY A 22 28.90 23.81 10.79
N PHE A 23 29.31 22.85 9.97
CA PHE A 23 28.48 21.87 9.28
C PHE A 23 28.32 20.55 10.06
N GLY A 24 28.71 20.52 11.34
CA GLY A 24 28.75 19.28 12.13
C GLY A 24 27.48 18.95 12.92
N ARG A 25 26.67 19.97 13.29
CA ARG A 25 25.63 19.80 14.34
C ARG A 25 24.19 19.84 13.83
N LEU A 26 23.88 20.62 12.80
CA LEU A 26 22.52 20.70 12.22
C LEU A 26 22.21 19.52 11.27
N ASN A 27 23.26 18.90 10.72
CA ASN A 27 23.16 17.88 9.68
C ASN A 27 22.58 16.55 10.22
N LYS A 28 22.98 16.12 11.43
CA LYS A 28 22.59 14.80 11.98
C LYS A 28 21.08 14.68 12.24
N PHE A 29 20.45 15.74 12.74
CA PHE A 29 19.00 15.76 12.96
C PHE A 29 18.22 15.78 11.65
N LEU A 30 18.70 16.54 10.66
CA LEU A 30 18.07 16.60 9.35
C LEU A 30 18.11 15.22 8.64
N TRP A 31 19.26 14.54 8.66
CA TRP A 31 19.39 13.18 8.14
C TRP A 31 18.54 12.16 8.90
N GLY A 32 18.42 12.29 10.23
CA GLY A 32 17.54 11.44 11.03
C GLY A 32 16.07 11.56 10.62
N VAL A 33 15.59 12.79 10.38
CA VAL A 33 14.22 13.04 9.90
C VAL A 33 14.01 12.47 8.50
N VAL A 34 14.99 12.61 7.60
CA VAL A 34 14.92 12.04 6.24
C VAL A 34 14.84 10.51 6.27
N ILE A 35 15.64 9.86 7.12
CA ILE A 35 15.60 8.39 7.28
C ILE A 35 14.24 7.94 7.85
N LEU A 36 13.69 8.66 8.83
CA LEU A 36 12.36 8.38 9.38
C LEU A 36 11.25 8.53 8.33
N MET A 37 11.28 9.59 7.52
CA MET A 37 10.33 9.81 6.43
C MET A 37 10.39 8.69 5.38
N LEU A 38 11.60 8.24 5.01
CA LEU A 38 11.78 7.13 4.08
C LEU A 38 11.31 5.79 4.67
N ALA A 39 11.66 5.51 5.93
CA ALA A 39 11.23 4.30 6.63
C ALA A 39 9.71 4.26 6.79
N ALA A 40 9.09 5.38 7.19
CA ALA A 40 7.64 5.51 7.27
C ALA A 40 6.98 5.35 5.89
N GLY A 41 7.55 5.94 4.83
CA GLY A 41 7.05 5.79 3.46
C GLY A 41 7.08 4.32 2.98
N ILE A 42 8.19 3.61 3.24
CA ILE A 42 8.32 2.18 2.92
C ILE A 42 7.32 1.35 3.74
N PHE A 43 7.21 1.61 5.05
CA PHE A 43 6.26 0.93 5.93
C PHE A 43 4.81 1.15 5.51
N CYS A 44 4.42 2.39 5.21
CA CYS A 44 3.09 2.72 4.70
C CYS A 44 2.81 2.02 3.38
N LYS A 45 3.76 2.02 2.44
CA LYS A 45 3.62 1.31 1.15
C LYS A 45 3.48 -0.20 1.34
N TYR A 46 4.24 -0.78 2.27
CA TYR A 46 4.18 -2.19 2.60
C TYR A 46 2.83 -2.58 3.23
N ARG A 47 2.37 -1.81 4.22
CA ARG A 47 1.07 -2.00 4.88
C ARG A 47 -0.10 -1.82 3.91
N TYR A 48 -0.02 -0.85 3.01
CA TYR A 48 -1.01 -0.63 1.97
C TYR A 48 -1.09 -1.80 0.99
N LYS A 49 0.06 -2.34 0.57
CA LYS A 49 0.10 -3.53 -0.30
C LYS A 49 -0.47 -4.77 0.39
N HIS A 50 -0.22 -4.94 1.69
CA HIS A 50 -0.70 -6.09 2.45
C HIS A 50 -2.19 -6.08 2.75
N ASN A 51 -2.81 -4.90 2.85
CA ASN A 51 -4.23 -4.76 3.15
C ASN A 51 -5.13 -4.68 1.90
N ARG A 52 -4.57 -4.96 0.71
CA ARG A 52 -5.33 -4.92 -0.54
C ARG A 52 -6.02 -6.27 -0.75
N LEU A 53 -7.35 -6.26 -0.74
CA LEU A 53 -8.16 -7.42 -1.12
C LEU A 53 -7.85 -7.85 -2.57
N ALA A 54 -7.69 -9.15 -2.79
CA ALA A 54 -7.63 -9.74 -4.12
C ALA A 54 -9.03 -9.77 -4.73
N ILE A 55 -9.17 -9.37 -5.99
CA ILE A 55 -10.47 -9.26 -6.66
C ILE A 55 -10.56 -10.34 -7.74
N TYR A 56 -11.62 -11.14 -7.67
CA TYR A 56 -11.94 -12.17 -8.67
C TYR A 56 -13.32 -11.90 -9.26
N ASP A 57 -13.41 -11.87 -10.60
CA ASP A 57 -14.67 -11.71 -11.31
C ASP A 57 -15.09 -13.06 -11.90
N LEU A 58 -16.31 -13.49 -11.58
CA LEU A 58 -17.00 -14.63 -12.19
C LEU A 58 -18.11 -14.09 -13.08
N THR A 59 -18.03 -14.34 -14.39
CA THR A 59 -19.03 -13.91 -15.36
C THR A 59 -19.65 -15.11 -16.06
N TRP A 60 -20.96 -15.12 -16.22
CA TRP A 60 -21.68 -16.13 -16.98
C TRP A 60 -22.94 -15.54 -17.60
N GLN A 61 -23.53 -16.28 -18.53
CA GLN A 61 -24.74 -15.85 -19.24
C GLN A 61 -25.86 -16.85 -18.96
N THR A 62 -27.07 -16.35 -18.80
CA THR A 62 -28.28 -17.17 -18.74
C THR A 62 -29.29 -16.67 -19.76
N ASN A 63 -30.13 -17.56 -20.27
CA ASN A 63 -31.26 -17.20 -21.12
C ASN A 63 -32.53 -17.32 -20.27
N ASP A 64 -33.23 -16.20 -20.11
CA ASP A 64 -34.55 -16.16 -19.51
C ASP A 64 -35.61 -15.99 -20.61
N SER A 65 -36.87 -16.19 -20.25
CA SER A 65 -38.05 -15.90 -21.07
C SER A 65 -38.05 -14.50 -21.70
N ASN A 66 -37.41 -13.52 -21.03
CA ASN A 66 -37.29 -12.14 -21.48
C ASN A 66 -35.99 -11.81 -22.25
N GLY A 67 -35.15 -12.82 -22.52
CA GLY A 67 -33.90 -12.68 -23.27
C GLY A 67 -32.65 -13.09 -22.50
N GLN A 68 -31.49 -12.78 -23.06
CA GLN A 68 -30.18 -13.12 -22.47
C GLN A 68 -29.82 -12.16 -21.34
N ILE A 69 -29.40 -12.71 -20.20
CA ILE A 69 -28.92 -11.98 -19.03
C ILE A 69 -27.46 -12.33 -18.78
N ASP A 70 -26.59 -11.33 -18.81
CA ASP A 70 -25.20 -11.44 -18.41
C ASP A 70 -25.09 -11.20 -16.91
N HIS A 71 -24.55 -12.17 -16.20
CA HIS A 71 -24.26 -12.09 -14.77
C HIS A 71 -22.77 -11.84 -14.54
N ARG A 72 -22.47 -11.08 -13.49
CA ARG A 72 -21.11 -10.92 -12.97
C ARG A 72 -21.14 -10.90 -11.46
N TRP A 73 -20.40 -11.79 -10.84
CA TRP A 73 -20.11 -11.72 -9.40
C TRP A 73 -18.66 -11.31 -9.21
N ARG A 74 -18.43 -10.39 -8.27
CA ARG A 74 -17.10 -9.91 -7.91
C ARG A 74 -16.83 -10.26 -6.45
N TYR A 75 -15.81 -11.07 -6.24
CA TYR A 75 -15.37 -11.50 -4.92
C TYR A 75 -14.17 -10.68 -4.48
N PHE A 76 -14.21 -10.17 -3.26
CA PHE A 76 -13.09 -9.48 -2.62
C PHE A 76 -12.55 -10.39 -1.52
N ILE A 77 -11.42 -11.03 -1.81
CA ILE A 77 -10.80 -12.05 -0.97
C ILE A 77 -9.64 -11.43 -0.22
N ASP A 78 -9.59 -11.68 1.09
CA ASP A 78 -8.45 -11.34 1.91
C ASP A 78 -7.26 -12.26 1.55
N PRO A 79 -6.13 -11.72 1.06
CA PRO A 79 -5.01 -12.54 0.60
C PRO A 79 -4.29 -13.27 1.73
N GLN A 80 -4.51 -12.89 3.00
CA GLN A 80 -3.88 -13.55 4.14
C GLN A 80 -4.70 -14.75 4.62
N THR A 81 -6.02 -14.58 4.69
CA THR A 81 -6.93 -15.64 5.19
C THR A 81 -7.52 -16.48 4.08
N HIS A 82 -7.41 -16.03 2.83
CA HIS A 82 -8.11 -16.59 1.65
C HIS A 82 -9.64 -16.60 1.78
N LEU A 83 -10.19 -15.82 2.72
CA LEU A 83 -11.62 -15.73 2.97
C LEU A 83 -12.24 -14.53 2.23
N PRO A 84 -13.41 -14.70 1.59
CA PRO A 84 -14.13 -13.60 0.98
C PRO A 84 -14.68 -12.65 2.04
N ARG A 85 -14.35 -11.36 1.97
CA ARG A 85 -14.85 -10.32 2.87
C ARG A 85 -16.06 -9.58 2.30
N LYS A 86 -16.16 -9.55 0.98
CA LYS A 86 -17.25 -8.88 0.25
C LYS A 86 -17.55 -9.61 -1.06
N ILE A 87 -18.82 -9.66 -1.42
CA ILE A 87 -19.29 -10.13 -2.72
C ILE A 87 -20.21 -9.07 -3.31
N GLU A 88 -19.98 -8.70 -4.56
CA GLU A 88 -20.88 -7.83 -5.33
C GLU A 88 -21.48 -8.64 -6.48
N LYS A 89 -22.79 -8.56 -6.67
CA LYS A 89 -23.50 -9.23 -7.76
C LYS A 89 -24.07 -8.20 -8.71
N TYR A 90 -23.76 -8.36 -9.98
CA TYR A 90 -24.19 -7.51 -11.06
C TYR A 90 -24.92 -8.31 -12.12
N ASN A 91 -25.91 -7.70 -12.74
CA ASN A 91 -26.57 -8.24 -13.92
C ASN A 91 -26.61 -7.18 -15.02
N LYS A 92 -26.66 -7.66 -16.26
CA LYS A 92 -26.79 -6.85 -17.47
C LYS A 92 -27.76 -7.57 -18.40
N THR A 93 -28.88 -6.92 -18.72
CA THR A 93 -29.94 -7.48 -19.56
C THR A 93 -29.90 -6.99 -21.00
N ASN A 94 -29.24 -5.86 -21.26
CA ASN A 94 -29.02 -5.33 -22.59
C ASN A 94 -27.51 -5.27 -22.86
N PRO A 95 -27.00 -5.89 -23.95
CA PRO A 95 -25.57 -5.88 -24.29
C PRO A 95 -25.00 -4.46 -24.49
N ALA A 96 -25.84 -3.47 -24.84
CA ALA A 96 -25.44 -2.07 -25.02
C ALA A 96 -25.32 -1.28 -23.71
N THR A 97 -25.78 -1.81 -22.58
CA THR A 97 -25.72 -1.14 -21.27
C THR A 97 -24.62 -1.68 -20.38
N ASP A 98 -24.23 -0.90 -19.37
CA ASP A 98 -23.29 -1.35 -18.35
C ASP A 98 -23.92 -2.33 -17.35
N TYR A 99 -23.07 -3.03 -16.60
CA TYR A 99 -23.48 -3.89 -15.49
C TYR A 99 -24.14 -3.08 -14.38
N ILE A 100 -25.32 -3.51 -13.96
CA ILE A 100 -26.07 -2.89 -12.86
C ILE A 100 -25.82 -3.71 -11.60
N LEU A 101 -25.32 -3.07 -10.53
CA LEU A 101 -25.17 -3.70 -9.22
C LEU A 101 -26.55 -4.04 -8.66
N LYS A 102 -26.76 -5.32 -8.33
CA LYS A 102 -28.01 -5.83 -7.77
C LYS A 102 -27.90 -6.06 -6.27
N GLU A 103 -26.79 -6.62 -5.82
CA GLU A 103 -26.64 -7.04 -4.44
C GLU A 103 -25.19 -6.85 -3.98
N THR A 104 -25.01 -6.45 -2.72
CA THR A 104 -23.71 -6.45 -2.05
C THR A 104 -23.84 -7.22 -0.75
N LEU A 105 -22.99 -8.24 -0.59
CA LEU A 105 -22.91 -9.04 0.61
C LEU A 105 -21.60 -8.72 1.34
N LEU A 106 -21.68 -8.33 2.61
CA LEU A 106 -20.53 -8.18 3.49
C LEU A 106 -20.44 -9.41 4.38
N ILE A 107 -19.27 -10.04 4.42
CA ILE A 107 -19.07 -11.30 5.14
C ILE A 107 -18.14 -11.03 6.33
N THR A 108 -18.70 -11.21 7.52
CA THR A 108 -17.98 -11.16 8.79
C THR A 108 -17.79 -12.57 9.31
N TYR A 109 -16.54 -12.92 9.61
CA TYR A 109 -16.22 -14.21 10.23
C TYR A 109 -16.05 -14.01 11.73
N PRO A 110 -16.61 -14.90 12.56
CA PRO A 110 -16.36 -14.87 13.99
C PRO A 110 -14.88 -15.16 14.28
N SER A 111 -14.39 -14.67 15.41
CA SER A 111 -13.06 -15.04 15.92
C SER A 111 -13.06 -16.46 16.48
N ASP A 112 -11.88 -17.05 16.67
CA ASP A 112 -11.73 -18.38 17.26
C ASP A 112 -12.41 -18.46 18.65
N ASP A 113 -12.25 -17.42 19.49
CA ASP A 113 -12.91 -17.32 20.80
C ASP A 113 -14.45 -17.30 20.68
N GLU A 114 -14.98 -16.65 19.66
CA GLU A 114 -16.43 -16.63 19.40
C GLU A 114 -16.91 -18.01 18.95
N ILE A 115 -16.14 -18.68 18.08
CA ILE A 115 -16.43 -20.05 17.62
C ILE A 115 -16.45 -21.03 18.79
N GLU A 116 -15.46 -20.98 19.69
CA GLU A 116 -15.38 -21.85 20.87
C GLU A 116 -16.60 -21.71 21.78
N ARG A 117 -17.12 -20.48 21.95
CA ARG A 117 -18.34 -20.23 22.72
C ARG A 117 -19.55 -20.89 22.06
N PHE A 118 -19.70 -20.83 20.74
CA PHE A 118 -20.80 -21.49 20.04
C PHE A 118 -20.73 -23.02 20.13
N VAL A 119 -19.54 -23.60 20.05
CA VAL A 119 -19.35 -25.06 20.13
C VAL A 119 -19.63 -25.59 21.54
N THR A 120 -19.23 -24.86 22.58
CA THR A 120 -19.40 -25.31 23.98
C THR A 120 -20.86 -25.29 24.43
N ILE A 121 -21.65 -24.33 23.94
CA ILE A 121 -23.10 -24.23 24.24
C ILE A 121 -23.88 -25.40 23.60
N HIS A 122 -23.39 -26.00 22.51
CA HIS A 122 -24.09 -27.03 21.76
C HIS A 122 -23.68 -28.48 22.07
N LYS A 123 -22.82 -28.73 23.06
CA LYS A 123 -22.58 -30.11 23.55
C LYS A 123 -23.68 -30.51 24.53
N PRO A 124 -24.56 -31.49 24.20
CA PRO A 124 -25.41 -32.10 25.22
C PRO A 124 -24.53 -32.89 26.20
N LEU A 125 -24.84 -32.77 27.49
CA LEU A 125 -24.26 -33.55 28.59
C LEU A 125 -24.45 -35.06 28.38
#